data_AF-A0AAQ4F8X0-F1
#
_entry.id   AF-A0AAQ4F8X0-F1
#
_cell.length_a   1.000
_cell.length_b   1.000
_cell.length_c   1.000
_cell.angle_alpha   90.00
_cell.angle_beta   90.00
_cell.angle_gamma   90.00
#
_symmetry.space_group_name_H-M   'P 1'
#
loop_
_entity.id
_entity.type
_entity.pdbx_description
1 polymer ?
#
loop_
_entity_poly.entity_id
_entity_poly.type
_entity_poly.pdbx_seq_one_letter_code
_entity_poly.pdbx_strand_id
1 'polypeptide(L)'
;MGLRTRLGSLLVLLGLFAASCSQTTLSDGAEGKSVVCYWQSWSHKRPSPYTYDIDDIPVHICTHVIYSYAKLDTRSNSLYLDKEFDSERDGYFRFLDMKKRNPQVKLLLALGDRNGSDSAEWHQALLQPTKRFHVVGMLYKLLSHNRFDGVHLNWEIPMESASAKSPSDRQLVTFVSHIRRTFKWPNFLVSCVVALPRLDEKLSAGLRGLLPYVDLFHASAWTASDVKINSTMPAISRAASGGQSGPLSDAAIVSVITVFFV
;
A
#
# COMPACT_ATOMS: atom_id res chain seq x y z
N MET A 1 -37.04 -49.82 63.07
CA MET A 1 -35.93 -50.65 62.54
C MET A 1 -35.59 -50.14 61.14
N GLY A 2 -34.41 -49.65 60.78
CA GLY A 2 -33.17 -49.39 61.49
C GLY A 2 -32.35 -48.38 60.66
N LEU A 3 -31.77 -47.42 61.37
CA LEU A 3 -30.76 -46.46 60.93
C LEU A 3 -29.43 -47.21 60.68
N ARG A 4 -28.72 -46.99 59.56
CA ARG A 4 -27.24 -47.10 59.48
C ARG A 4 -26.64 -46.69 58.12
N THR A 5 -25.83 -45.63 58.18
CA THR A 5 -24.50 -45.41 57.53
C THR A 5 -24.41 -45.45 55.99
N ARG A 6 -23.86 -44.46 55.29
CA ARG A 6 -22.55 -43.83 55.53
C ARG A 6 -22.50 -42.35 55.09
N LEU A 7 -22.10 -41.52 56.04
CA LEU A 7 -21.47 -40.22 55.87
C LEU A 7 -19.98 -40.49 55.56
N GLY A 8 -19.42 -39.96 54.46
CA GLY A 8 -17.98 -40.09 54.20
C GLY A 8 -17.59 -39.98 52.73
N SER A 9 -17.55 -38.74 52.23
CA SER A 9 -16.74 -38.21 51.11
C SER A 9 -17.21 -36.77 50.88
N LEU A 10 -17.15 -35.89 51.89
CA LEU A 10 -15.99 -35.06 52.23
C LEU A 10 -15.27 -34.48 51.00
N LEU A 11 -15.68 -33.25 50.65
CA LEU A 11 -14.81 -32.09 50.38
C LEU A 11 -13.55 -32.35 49.54
N VAL A 12 -13.72 -32.67 48.25
CA VAL A 12 -12.75 -32.31 47.22
C VAL A 12 -13.53 -31.98 45.96
N LEU A 13 -13.16 -30.89 45.28
CA LEU A 13 -13.73 -30.32 44.04
C LEU A 13 -14.73 -29.15 44.21
N LEU A 14 -14.67 -28.45 45.36
CA LEU A 14 -14.86 -26.99 45.35
C LEU A 14 -13.49 -26.39 45.04
N GLY A 15 -13.32 -25.97 43.78
CA GLY A 15 -12.07 -25.42 43.26
C GLY A 15 -11.51 -26.31 42.17
N LEU A 16 -11.71 -25.89 40.92
CA LEU A 16 -10.71 -25.81 39.85
C LEU A 16 -11.43 -25.39 38.57
N PHE A 17 -11.20 -24.11 38.22
CA PHE A 17 -11.28 -23.55 36.89
C PHE A 17 -12.65 -23.45 36.21
N ALA A 18 -13.33 -22.35 36.53
CA ALA A 18 -13.79 -21.45 35.47
C ALA A 18 -12.59 -21.06 34.59
N ALA A 19 -12.18 -21.95 33.70
CA ALA A 19 -11.37 -21.58 32.55
C ALA A 19 -12.36 -20.97 31.56
N SER A 20 -12.55 -19.65 31.68
CA SER A 20 -12.88 -18.84 30.52
C SER A 20 -11.99 -19.33 29.40
N CYS A 21 -12.59 -19.95 28.38
CA CYS A 21 -11.94 -20.11 27.11
C CYS A 21 -11.79 -18.68 26.57
N SER A 22 -10.74 -18.00 27.04
CA SER A 22 -10.10 -16.95 26.27
C SER A 22 -9.79 -17.63 24.96
N GLN A 23 -10.64 -17.41 23.97
CA GLN A 23 -10.19 -17.44 22.60
C GLN A 23 -9.10 -16.38 22.57
N THR A 24 -7.87 -16.78 22.86
CA THR A 24 -6.71 -16.19 22.21
C THR A 24 -7.04 -16.36 20.73
N THR A 25 -7.70 -15.34 20.17
CA THR A 25 -7.44 -15.00 18.79
C THR A 25 -5.93 -14.89 18.78
N LEU A 26 -5.28 -15.93 18.27
CA LEU A 26 -3.99 -15.75 17.64
C LEU A 26 -4.29 -14.68 16.60
N SER A 27 -4.07 -13.43 17.01
CA SER A 27 -3.50 -12.42 16.15
C SER A 27 -2.24 -13.10 15.63
N ASP A 28 -2.42 -13.91 14.60
CA ASP A 28 -1.36 -14.32 13.72
C ASP A 28 -0.94 -13.02 13.05
N GLY A 29 -0.12 -12.26 13.78
CA GLY A 29 0.96 -11.51 13.20
C GLY A 29 1.90 -12.54 12.59
N ALA A 30 1.41 -13.22 11.56
CA ALA A 30 2.25 -13.85 10.59
C ALA A 30 3.10 -12.69 10.10
N GLU A 31 4.33 -12.68 10.58
CA GLU A 31 5.49 -11.98 10.05
C GLU A 31 5.74 -12.54 8.63
N GLY A 32 4.72 -12.40 7.78
CA GLY A 32 4.63 -12.94 6.45
C GLY A 32 5.28 -11.94 5.51
N LYS A 33 6.30 -12.40 4.80
CA LYS A 33 6.92 -11.61 3.73
C LYS A 33 5.84 -11.15 2.76
N SER A 34 5.79 -9.85 2.50
CA SER A 34 4.84 -9.30 1.54
C SER A 34 5.44 -9.35 0.13
N VAL A 35 4.69 -9.92 -0.81
CA VAL A 35 5.01 -9.86 -2.23
C VAL A 35 4.04 -8.88 -2.88
N VAL A 36 4.56 -7.71 -3.25
CA VAL A 36 3.77 -6.63 -3.83
C VAL A 36 3.99 -6.63 -5.34
N CYS A 37 2.91 -6.83 -6.06
CA CYS A 37 2.88 -6.95 -7.50
C CYS A 37 2.31 -5.67 -8.13
N TYR A 38 3.11 -4.95 -8.90
CA TYR A 38 2.65 -3.79 -9.65
C TYR A 38 2.20 -4.23 -11.04
N TRP A 39 0.97 -3.89 -11.41
CA TRP A 39 0.44 -4.13 -12.75
C TRP A 39 0.05 -2.81 -13.41
N GLN A 40 0.60 -2.57 -14.60
CA GLN A 40 0.34 -1.33 -15.33
C GLN A 40 -0.79 -1.52 -16.34
N SER A 41 -1.81 -0.66 -16.27
CA SER A 41 -3.01 -0.81 -17.08
C SER A 41 -2.75 -0.78 -18.58
N TRP A 42 -1.71 -0.11 -19.04
CA TRP A 42 -1.34 -0.03 -20.45
C TRP A 42 -0.57 -1.26 -20.99
N SER A 43 -0.16 -2.20 -20.12
CA SER A 43 0.61 -3.39 -20.52
C SER A 43 -0.16 -4.31 -21.48
N HIS A 44 -1.49 -4.31 -21.43
CA HIS A 44 -2.34 -5.05 -22.38
C HIS A 44 -2.25 -4.54 -23.82
N LYS A 45 -1.76 -3.32 -24.06
CA LYS A 45 -1.65 -2.72 -25.41
C LYS A 45 -0.36 -3.12 -26.13
N ARG A 46 0.52 -3.87 -25.46
CA ARG A 46 1.79 -4.26 -26.07
C ARG A 46 1.58 -5.28 -27.19
N PRO A 47 2.44 -5.23 -28.22
CA PRO A 47 2.39 -6.22 -29.28
C PRO A 47 2.80 -7.59 -28.76
N SER A 48 2.24 -8.63 -29.37
CA SER A 48 2.66 -10.01 -29.14
C SER A 48 4.17 -10.19 -29.39
N PRO A 49 4.90 -10.98 -28.57
CA PRO A 49 4.42 -11.81 -27.46
C PRO A 49 4.44 -11.11 -26.08
N TYR A 50 4.58 -9.78 -26.04
CA TYR A 50 4.78 -9.01 -24.79
C TYR A 50 3.49 -8.42 -24.21
N THR A 51 2.35 -8.78 -24.77
CA THR A 51 1.03 -8.44 -24.21
C THR A 51 0.92 -9.03 -22.81
N TYR A 52 0.48 -8.21 -21.85
CA TYR A 52 0.27 -8.65 -20.48
C TYR A 52 -1.07 -8.10 -19.96
N ASP A 53 -2.08 -8.94 -19.84
CA ASP A 53 -3.42 -8.60 -19.37
C ASP A 53 -3.56 -8.92 -17.86
N ILE A 54 -4.68 -8.54 -17.24
CA ILE A 54 -5.00 -8.86 -15.84
C ILE A 54 -5.01 -10.37 -15.58
N ASP A 55 -5.47 -11.15 -16.55
CA ASP A 55 -5.57 -12.60 -16.40
C ASP A 55 -4.20 -13.27 -16.35
N ASP A 56 -3.17 -12.62 -16.91
CA ASP A 56 -1.79 -13.10 -16.88
C ASP A 56 -1.12 -12.92 -15.52
N ILE A 57 -1.71 -12.12 -14.62
CA ILE A 57 -1.19 -11.91 -13.26
C ILE A 57 -1.22 -13.23 -12.48
N PRO A 58 -0.04 -13.76 -12.04
CA PRO A 58 0.04 -14.96 -11.23
C PRO A 58 -0.33 -14.65 -9.77
N VAL A 59 -1.60 -14.33 -9.51
CA VAL A 59 -2.09 -13.79 -8.21
C VAL A 59 -1.76 -14.67 -6.99
N HIS A 60 -1.47 -15.94 -7.18
CA HIS A 60 -1.09 -16.86 -6.10
C HIS A 60 0.30 -16.59 -5.51
N ILE A 61 1.18 -15.88 -6.24
CA ILE A 61 2.50 -15.47 -5.71
C ILE A 61 2.46 -14.08 -5.05
N CYS A 62 1.37 -13.33 -5.22
CA CYS A 62 1.23 -11.96 -4.74
C CYS A 62 0.43 -11.94 -3.44
N THR A 63 0.91 -11.18 -2.44
CA THR A 63 0.09 -10.84 -1.26
C THR A 63 -0.67 -9.55 -1.49
N HIS A 64 -0.10 -8.63 -2.27
CA HIS A 64 -0.73 -7.38 -2.70
C HIS A 64 -0.59 -7.22 -4.20
N VAL A 65 -1.62 -6.74 -4.88
CA VAL A 65 -1.56 -6.31 -6.28
C VAL A 65 -2.02 -4.87 -6.38
N ILE A 66 -1.27 -4.06 -7.13
CA ILE A 66 -1.49 -2.64 -7.31
C ILE A 66 -1.93 -2.38 -8.75
N TYR A 67 -3.13 -1.83 -8.91
CA TYR A 67 -3.65 -1.34 -10.19
C TYR A 67 -3.11 0.05 -10.47
N SER A 68 -2.33 0.18 -11.54
CA SER A 68 -1.67 1.44 -11.92
C SER A 68 -2.23 1.98 -13.24
N TYR A 69 -2.84 3.16 -13.33
CA TYR A 69 -2.98 4.20 -12.29
C TYR A 69 -4.36 4.87 -12.35
N ALA A 70 -4.80 5.40 -11.20
CA ALA A 70 -5.83 6.42 -11.15
C ALA A 70 -5.28 7.78 -11.55
N LYS A 71 -5.91 8.38 -12.55
CA LYS A 71 -5.60 9.68 -13.11
C LYS A 71 -6.62 10.71 -12.67
N LEU A 72 -6.16 11.96 -12.54
CA LEU A 72 -6.99 13.09 -12.17
C LEU A 72 -7.16 14.03 -13.37
N ASP A 73 -8.40 14.36 -13.71
CA ASP A 73 -8.70 15.47 -14.62
C ASP A 73 -9.16 16.68 -13.80
N THR A 74 -8.33 17.72 -13.78
CA THR A 74 -8.61 18.96 -13.04
C THR A 74 -9.64 19.85 -13.71
N ARG A 75 -9.94 19.66 -15.01
CA ARG A 75 -10.96 20.42 -15.72
C ARG A 75 -12.36 19.91 -15.39
N SER A 76 -12.56 18.60 -15.48
CA SER A 76 -13.82 17.97 -15.13
C SER A 76 -13.97 17.67 -13.63
N ASN A 77 -12.90 17.84 -12.84
CA ASN A 77 -12.83 17.40 -11.44
C ASN A 77 -13.28 15.94 -11.32
N SER A 78 -12.64 15.05 -12.07
CA SER A 78 -12.99 13.64 -12.09
C SER A 78 -11.75 12.74 -11.96
N LEU A 79 -11.95 11.56 -11.37
CA LEU A 79 -10.98 10.48 -11.40
C LEU A 79 -11.35 9.51 -12.52
N TYR A 80 -10.35 9.08 -13.27
CA TYR A 80 -10.51 8.09 -14.31
C TYR A 80 -9.32 7.11 -14.28
N LEU A 81 -9.54 5.90 -14.78
CA LEU A 81 -8.51 4.87 -14.93
C LEU A 81 -8.07 4.82 -16.40
N ASP A 82 -7.81 3.64 -16.97
CA ASP A 82 -7.61 3.49 -18.41
C ASP A 82 -8.96 3.38 -19.11
N LYS A 83 -9.44 4.47 -19.71
CA LYS A 83 -10.77 4.52 -20.31
C LYS A 83 -11.03 3.38 -21.30
N GLU A 84 -10.08 3.07 -22.17
CA GLU A 84 -10.21 2.02 -23.19
C GLU A 84 -10.36 0.66 -22.50
N PHE A 85 -9.44 0.35 -21.60
CA PHE A 85 -9.42 -0.95 -20.94
C PHE A 85 -10.56 -1.13 -19.92
N ASP A 86 -10.84 -0.11 -19.13
CA ASP A 86 -11.80 -0.17 -18.03
C ASP A 86 -13.24 -0.03 -18.51
N SER A 87 -13.49 0.73 -19.58
CA SER A 87 -14.85 0.88 -20.12
C SER A 87 -15.21 -0.19 -21.13
N GLU A 88 -14.25 -0.66 -21.94
CA GLU A 88 -14.55 -1.58 -23.05
C GLU A 88 -14.32 -3.05 -22.68
N ARG A 89 -13.50 -3.32 -21.65
CA ARG A 89 -13.10 -4.68 -21.27
C ARG A 89 -13.29 -4.99 -19.79
N ASP A 90 -14.07 -4.16 -19.10
CA ASP A 90 -14.33 -4.27 -17.65
C ASP A 90 -13.04 -4.43 -16.83
N GLY A 91 -11.94 -3.82 -17.28
CA GLY A 91 -10.59 -4.04 -16.75
C GLY A 91 -10.53 -3.95 -15.22
N TYR A 92 -11.07 -2.86 -14.70
CA TYR A 92 -11.19 -2.62 -13.28
C TYR A 92 -11.97 -3.71 -12.53
N PHE A 93 -13.11 -4.18 -13.06
CA PHE A 93 -13.88 -5.26 -12.42
C PHE A 93 -13.15 -6.60 -12.50
N ARG A 94 -12.47 -6.89 -13.62
CA ARG A 94 -11.60 -8.07 -13.77
C ARG A 94 -10.47 -8.05 -12.74
N PHE A 95 -9.92 -6.86 -12.46
CA PHE A 95 -8.89 -6.70 -11.43
C PHE A 95 -9.42 -7.09 -10.05
N LEU A 96 -10.60 -6.61 -9.67
CA LEU A 96 -11.24 -7.00 -8.40
C LEU A 96 -11.53 -8.50 -8.31
N ASP A 97 -11.97 -9.07 -9.42
CA ASP A 97 -12.35 -10.48 -9.54
C ASP A 97 -11.18 -11.43 -9.32
N MET A 98 -9.93 -10.93 -9.29
CA MET A 98 -8.77 -11.70 -8.84
C MET A 98 -8.94 -12.28 -7.43
N LYS A 99 -9.76 -11.65 -6.57
CA LYS A 99 -10.12 -12.22 -5.26
C LYS A 99 -10.86 -13.56 -5.35
N LYS A 100 -11.48 -13.89 -6.48
CA LYS A 100 -12.08 -15.22 -6.71
C LYS A 100 -11.00 -16.31 -6.82
N ARG A 101 -9.83 -15.96 -7.37
CA ARG A 101 -8.67 -16.87 -7.53
C ARG A 101 -7.78 -16.90 -6.28
N ASN A 102 -7.65 -15.77 -5.58
CA ASN A 102 -6.94 -15.67 -4.32
C ASN A 102 -7.72 -14.77 -3.33
N PRO A 103 -8.58 -15.33 -2.47
CA PRO A 103 -9.41 -14.53 -1.55
C PRO A 103 -8.63 -13.69 -0.52
N GLN A 104 -7.35 -14.01 -0.29
CA GLN A 104 -6.51 -13.31 0.68
C GLN A 104 -5.73 -12.14 0.08
N VAL A 105 -5.66 -12.03 -1.26
CA VAL A 105 -4.92 -10.97 -1.93
C VAL A 105 -5.48 -9.59 -1.61
N LYS A 106 -4.59 -8.64 -1.34
CA LYS A 106 -4.94 -7.22 -1.15
C LYS A 106 -4.84 -6.48 -2.47
N LEU A 107 -5.91 -5.81 -2.85
CA LEU A 107 -6.01 -5.07 -4.10
C LEU A 107 -5.98 -3.57 -3.80
N LEU A 108 -4.94 -2.87 -4.28
CA LEU A 108 -4.79 -1.43 -4.07
C LEU A 108 -4.87 -0.68 -5.39
N LEU A 109 -5.38 0.56 -5.32
CA LEU A 109 -5.37 1.49 -6.44
C LEU A 109 -4.18 2.46 -6.32
N ALA A 110 -3.29 2.50 -7.31
CA ALA A 110 -2.22 3.49 -7.33
C ALA A 110 -2.73 4.86 -7.78
N LEU A 111 -2.30 5.90 -7.05
CA LEU A 111 -2.61 7.30 -7.32
C LEU A 111 -1.41 7.97 -7.97
N GLY A 112 -1.64 8.62 -9.11
CA GLY A 112 -0.64 9.34 -9.90
C GLY A 112 0.23 8.42 -10.77
N ASP A 113 0.79 9.00 -11.82
CA ASP A 113 1.72 8.36 -12.74
C ASP A 113 3.16 8.83 -12.49
N ARG A 114 4.06 7.87 -12.24
CA ARG A 114 5.51 8.14 -12.09
C ARG A 114 6.09 8.79 -13.35
N ASN A 115 5.63 8.39 -14.53
CA ASN A 115 6.15 8.90 -15.80
C ASN A 115 5.61 10.28 -16.15
N GLY A 116 4.82 10.88 -15.26
CA GLY A 116 4.55 12.31 -15.26
C GLY A 116 3.33 12.75 -16.06
N SER A 117 2.60 11.84 -16.71
CA SER A 117 1.49 12.22 -17.61
C SER A 117 0.35 12.98 -16.92
N ASP A 118 0.15 12.76 -15.61
CA ASP A 118 -0.85 13.45 -14.78
C ASP A 118 -0.25 14.10 -13.52
N SER A 119 1.07 14.20 -13.45
CA SER A 119 1.77 14.68 -12.25
C SER A 119 1.36 16.12 -11.90
N ALA A 120 1.15 16.97 -12.90
CA ALA A 120 0.75 18.36 -12.71
C ALA A 120 -0.65 18.49 -12.10
N GLU A 121 -1.60 17.69 -12.54
CA GLU A 121 -2.98 17.66 -12.05
C GLU A 121 -3.03 17.27 -10.58
N TRP A 122 -2.36 16.16 -10.24
CA TRP A 122 -2.25 15.71 -8.85
C TRP A 122 -1.53 16.73 -7.98
N HIS A 123 -0.42 17.30 -8.45
CA HIS A 123 0.31 18.34 -7.74
C HIS A 123 -0.59 19.55 -7.45
N GLN A 124 -1.31 20.05 -8.46
CA GLN A 124 -2.22 21.18 -8.29
C GLN A 124 -3.33 20.89 -7.27
N ALA A 125 -3.87 19.67 -7.27
CA ALA A 125 -4.89 19.27 -6.32
C ALA A 125 -4.36 19.16 -4.89
N LEU A 126 -3.14 18.66 -4.72
CA LEU A 126 -2.48 18.53 -3.42
C LEU A 126 -2.10 19.91 -2.82
N LEU A 127 -1.78 20.90 -3.66
CA LEU A 127 -1.43 22.25 -3.22
C LEU A 127 -2.62 22.99 -2.58
N GLN A 128 -3.85 22.79 -3.07
CA GLN A 128 -5.03 23.53 -2.66
C GLN A 128 -5.91 22.74 -1.67
N PRO A 129 -6.21 23.26 -0.46
CA PRO A 129 -7.00 22.52 0.55
C PRO A 129 -8.37 22.04 0.05
N THR A 130 -9.09 22.88 -0.69
CA THR A 130 -10.42 22.55 -1.23
C THR A 130 -10.36 21.43 -2.26
N LYS A 131 -9.42 21.51 -3.21
CA LYS A 131 -9.19 20.45 -4.20
C LYS A 131 -8.74 19.15 -3.55
N ARG A 132 -7.85 19.22 -2.56
CA ARG A 132 -7.40 18.06 -1.78
C ARG A 132 -8.58 17.33 -1.15
N PHE A 133 -9.50 18.06 -0.53
CA PHE A 133 -10.70 17.47 0.08
C PHE A 133 -11.63 16.86 -0.97
N HIS A 134 -11.79 17.53 -2.11
CA HIS A 134 -12.59 17.04 -3.23
C HIS A 134 -12.05 15.73 -3.79
N VAL A 135 -10.73 15.64 -4.01
CA VAL A 135 -10.06 14.41 -4.47
C VAL A 135 -10.27 13.25 -3.48
N VAL A 136 -10.16 13.50 -2.17
CA VAL A 136 -10.45 12.46 -1.16
C VAL A 136 -11.91 11.99 -1.26
N GLY A 137 -12.86 12.89 -1.49
CA GLY A 137 -14.26 12.54 -1.71
C GLY A 137 -14.48 11.69 -2.98
N MET A 138 -13.80 12.03 -4.08
CA MET A 138 -13.84 11.24 -5.31
C MET A 138 -13.26 9.84 -5.11
N LEU A 139 -12.11 9.74 -4.43
CA LEU A 139 -11.51 8.46 -4.07
C LEU A 139 -12.46 7.64 -3.20
N TYR A 140 -13.14 8.29 -2.24
CA TYR A 140 -14.09 7.60 -1.37
C TYR A 140 -15.23 7.00 -2.18
N LYS A 141 -15.79 7.77 -3.12
CA LYS A 141 -16.82 7.27 -4.04
C LYS A 141 -16.29 6.13 -4.90
N LEU A 142 -15.11 6.28 -5.51
CA LEU A 142 -14.53 5.27 -6.39
C LEU A 142 -14.20 3.96 -5.67
N LEU A 143 -13.69 4.00 -4.44
CA LEU A 143 -13.24 2.80 -3.72
C LEU A 143 -14.39 2.11 -2.96
N SER A 144 -15.39 2.88 -2.49
CA SER A 144 -16.51 2.35 -1.68
C SER A 144 -17.42 1.42 -2.44
N HIS A 145 -17.68 1.70 -3.72
CA HIS A 145 -18.56 0.91 -4.57
C HIS A 145 -17.97 -0.46 -4.96
N ASN A 146 -16.72 -0.69 -4.57
CA ASN A 146 -15.74 -1.23 -5.50
C ASN A 146 -14.70 -2.11 -4.77
N ARG A 147 -14.76 -2.22 -3.44
CA ARG A 147 -14.08 -3.24 -2.60
C ARG A 147 -12.56 -3.35 -2.78
N PHE A 148 -11.90 -2.28 -3.22
CA PHE A 148 -10.46 -2.14 -3.04
C PHE A 148 -10.10 -2.23 -1.55
N ASP A 149 -8.97 -2.85 -1.25
CA ASP A 149 -8.44 -2.92 0.11
C ASP A 149 -7.63 -1.69 0.47
N GLY A 150 -7.31 -0.80 -0.48
CA GLY A 150 -6.49 0.35 -0.17
C GLY A 150 -6.09 1.23 -1.35
N VAL A 151 -5.23 2.18 -1.06
CA VAL A 151 -4.56 3.06 -2.03
C VAL A 151 -3.06 2.93 -1.94
N HIS A 152 -2.40 3.16 -3.07
CA HIS A 152 -0.95 3.23 -3.18
C HIS A 152 -0.53 4.61 -3.71
N LEU A 153 0.32 5.33 -3.00
CA LEU A 153 0.82 6.64 -3.43
C LEU A 153 2.08 6.43 -4.26
N ASN A 154 1.99 6.69 -5.56
CA ASN A 154 3.08 6.46 -6.51
C ASN A 154 3.99 7.69 -6.69
N TRP A 155 3.76 8.76 -5.93
CA TRP A 155 4.74 9.85 -5.81
C TRP A 155 5.86 9.37 -4.90
N GLU A 156 7.07 9.30 -5.45
CA GLU A 156 8.24 8.94 -4.66
C GLU A 156 8.50 10.01 -3.61
N ILE A 157 8.79 9.55 -2.39
CA ILE A 157 9.07 10.42 -1.25
C ILE A 157 10.59 10.41 -1.03
N PRO A 158 11.26 11.59 -1.02
CA PRO A 158 10.67 12.93 -1.10
C PRO A 158 10.21 13.20 -2.52
N MET A 159 9.15 13.98 -2.65
CA MET A 159 8.78 14.47 -3.97
C MET A 159 9.93 15.33 -4.49
N GLU A 160 10.53 14.94 -5.62
CA GLU A 160 11.64 15.69 -6.19
C GLU A 160 11.18 17.13 -6.45
N SER A 161 11.77 18.05 -5.69
CA SER A 161 11.49 19.49 -5.71
C SER A 161 12.13 20.11 -6.96
N ALA A 162 11.70 19.68 -8.14
CA ALA A 162 12.19 20.27 -9.40
C ALA A 162 11.47 21.57 -9.76
N SER A 163 10.35 21.92 -9.10
CA SER A 163 9.64 23.18 -9.36
C SER A 163 8.79 23.67 -8.18
N ALA A 164 8.51 24.98 -8.13
CA ALA A 164 7.57 25.61 -7.20
C ALA A 164 6.11 25.09 -7.33
N LYS A 165 5.85 24.22 -8.31
CA LYS A 165 4.54 23.60 -8.56
C LYS A 165 4.41 22.21 -7.92
N SER A 166 5.48 21.65 -7.35
CA SER A 166 5.43 20.36 -6.65
C SER A 166 4.91 20.56 -5.21
N PRO A 167 4.04 19.67 -4.69
CA PRO A 167 3.63 19.70 -3.29
C PRO A 167 4.81 19.45 -2.36
N SER A 168 4.80 20.12 -1.21
CA SER A 168 5.70 19.80 -0.10
C SER A 168 5.30 18.49 0.58
N ASP A 169 6.25 17.85 1.26
CA ASP A 169 5.98 16.68 2.11
C ASP A 169 4.86 16.95 3.13
N ARG A 170 4.76 18.17 3.66
CA ARG A 170 3.67 18.58 4.56
C ARG A 170 2.29 18.50 3.89
N GLN A 171 2.19 18.91 2.63
CA GLN A 171 0.94 18.84 1.88
C GLN A 171 0.57 17.39 1.57
N LEU A 172 1.56 16.55 1.26
CA LEU A 172 1.37 15.11 1.10
C LEU A 172 0.89 14.48 2.42
N VAL A 173 1.59 14.70 3.54
CA VAL A 173 1.17 14.25 4.88
C VAL A 173 -0.27 14.68 5.18
N THR A 174 -0.63 15.92 4.87
CA THR A 174 -1.99 16.40 5.09
C THR A 174 -3.00 15.63 4.24
N PHE A 175 -2.70 15.38 2.96
CA PHE A 175 -3.55 14.57 2.08
C PHE A 175 -3.73 13.15 2.59
N VAL A 176 -2.63 12.48 2.94
CA VAL A 176 -2.70 11.11 3.48
C VAL A 176 -3.45 11.06 4.81
N SER A 177 -3.30 12.08 5.65
CA SER A 177 -4.10 12.19 6.88
C SER A 177 -5.60 12.34 6.61
N HIS A 178 -6.00 13.00 5.52
CA HIS A 178 -7.40 13.09 5.12
C HIS A 178 -7.90 11.75 4.60
N ILE A 179 -7.13 11.05 3.77
CA ILE A 179 -7.45 9.67 3.36
C ILE A 179 -7.68 8.82 4.61
N ARG A 180 -6.71 8.74 5.53
CA ARG A 180 -6.84 7.90 6.72
C ARG A 180 -8.06 8.24 7.59
N ARG A 181 -8.44 9.51 7.68
CA ARG A 181 -9.64 9.95 8.44
C ARG A 181 -10.95 9.63 7.73
N THR A 182 -10.97 9.68 6.40
CA THR A 182 -12.16 9.43 5.59
C THR A 182 -12.43 7.93 5.42
N PHE A 183 -11.40 7.13 5.18
CA PHE A 183 -11.50 5.70 4.96
C PHE A 183 -11.40 4.92 6.27
N LYS A 184 -12.49 4.89 7.04
CA LYS A 184 -12.59 4.12 8.30
C LYS A 184 -12.96 2.64 8.12
N TRP A 185 -12.77 2.10 6.92
CA TRP A 185 -13.13 0.71 6.64
C TRP A 185 -12.15 -0.23 7.36
N PRO A 186 -12.64 -1.36 7.91
CA PRO A 186 -11.76 -2.37 8.47
C PRO A 186 -10.72 -2.81 7.43
N ASN A 187 -9.45 -2.80 7.82
CA ASN A 187 -8.32 -3.24 6.99
C ASN A 187 -8.06 -2.40 5.72
N PHE A 188 -8.51 -1.13 5.67
CA PHE A 188 -8.13 -0.24 4.57
C PHE A 188 -6.63 0.10 4.65
N LEU A 189 -5.91 -0.17 3.57
CA LEU A 189 -4.48 0.00 3.45
C LEU A 189 -4.12 1.31 2.76
N VAL A 190 -3.10 1.98 3.27
CA VAL A 190 -2.40 3.06 2.59
C VAL A 190 -0.95 2.63 2.47
N SER A 191 -0.45 2.59 1.24
CA SER A 191 0.97 2.33 0.96
C SER A 191 1.56 3.48 0.15
N CYS A 192 2.88 3.65 0.16
CA CYS A 192 3.55 4.64 -0.69
C CYS A 192 4.94 4.18 -1.14
N VAL A 193 5.48 4.84 -2.17
CA VAL A 193 6.84 4.61 -2.64
C VAL A 193 7.83 5.58 -1.98
N VAL A 194 8.97 5.07 -1.53
CA VAL A 194 10.10 5.86 -1.00
C VAL A 194 11.29 5.72 -1.94
N ALA A 195 11.83 6.82 -2.45
CA ALA A 195 13.01 6.79 -3.32
C ALA A 195 14.30 6.57 -2.52
N LEU A 196 15.12 5.61 -2.94
CA LEU A 196 16.48 5.35 -2.42
C LEU A 196 17.55 5.73 -3.46
N PRO A 197 18.80 6.09 -3.06
CA PRO A 197 19.32 6.22 -1.69
C PRO A 197 19.08 7.62 -1.09
N ARG A 198 18.07 8.36 -1.56
CA ARG A 198 17.91 9.81 -1.37
C ARG A 198 17.58 10.26 0.08
N LEU A 199 17.78 9.40 1.08
CA LEU A 199 17.53 9.62 2.52
C LEU A 199 18.60 10.49 3.17
N ASP A 200 18.33 11.79 3.24
CA ASP A 200 18.98 12.74 4.14
C ASP A 200 18.09 13.12 5.35
N GLU A 201 18.61 13.97 6.24
CA GLU A 201 17.90 14.40 7.45
C GLU A 201 16.58 15.12 7.15
N LYS A 202 16.53 15.91 6.07
CA LYS A 202 15.32 16.63 5.63
C LYS A 202 14.30 15.66 5.03
N LEU A 203 14.74 14.64 4.29
CA LEU A 203 13.90 13.55 3.82
C LEU A 203 13.27 12.78 5.00
N SER A 204 14.01 12.59 6.08
CA SER A 204 13.46 11.88 7.24
C SER A 204 12.23 12.57 7.84
N ALA A 205 12.10 13.90 7.74
CA ALA A 205 10.98 14.64 8.33
C ALA A 205 9.64 14.38 7.62
N GLY A 206 9.63 14.38 6.28
CA GLY A 206 8.44 14.05 5.49
C GLY A 206 7.99 12.61 5.70
N LEU A 207 8.95 11.68 5.66
CA LEU A 207 8.71 10.26 5.94
C LEU A 207 8.15 10.04 7.36
N ARG A 208 8.75 10.68 8.39
CA ARG A 208 8.26 10.62 9.78
C ARG A 208 6.82 11.12 9.91
N GLY A 209 6.45 12.16 9.16
CA GLY A 209 5.09 12.67 9.15
C GLY A 209 4.05 11.71 8.58
N LEU A 210 4.47 10.74 7.77
CA LEU A 210 3.60 9.74 7.14
C LEU A 210 3.46 8.45 7.95
N LEU A 211 4.41 8.15 8.84
CA LEU A 211 4.38 6.96 9.70
C LEU A 211 3.02 6.72 10.39
N PRO A 212 2.29 7.75 10.89
CA PRO A 212 0.99 7.52 11.53
C PRO A 212 -0.15 7.16 10.56
N TYR A 213 0.05 7.33 9.25
CA TYR A 213 -1.01 7.27 8.25
C TYR A 213 -0.77 6.25 7.14
N VAL A 214 0.42 5.65 7.05
CA VAL A 214 0.82 4.71 6.00
C VAL A 214 1.16 3.37 6.65
N ASP A 215 0.62 2.28 6.09
CA ASP A 215 0.82 0.92 6.58
C ASP A 215 2.07 0.26 5.96
N LEU A 216 2.35 0.57 4.69
CA LEU A 216 3.43 -0.07 3.92
C LEU A 216 4.25 0.97 3.13
N PHE A 217 5.56 0.95 3.32
CA PHE A 217 6.51 1.77 2.55
C PHE A 217 7.27 0.88 1.57
N HIS A 218 7.16 1.17 0.27
CA HIS A 218 7.82 0.42 -0.79
C HIS A 218 9.07 1.18 -1.20
N ALA A 219 10.23 0.64 -0.85
CA ALA A 219 11.51 1.21 -1.25
C ALA A 219 11.72 1.03 -2.77
N SER A 220 11.73 2.14 -3.51
CA SER A 220 12.12 2.20 -4.91
C SER A 220 13.60 2.51 -4.98
N ALA A 221 14.40 1.54 -5.40
CA ALA A 221 15.82 1.73 -5.60
C ALA A 221 16.17 2.04 -7.08
N TRP A 222 15.16 2.11 -7.96
CA TRP A 222 15.31 2.48 -9.38
C TRP A 222 15.68 3.95 -9.58
N THR A 223 15.57 4.79 -8.55
CA THR A 223 15.91 6.22 -8.53
C THR A 223 17.35 6.53 -8.17
N ALA A 224 18.12 5.51 -7.85
CA ALA A 224 19.55 5.65 -7.66
C ALA A 224 20.16 6.02 -9.03
N SER A 225 20.37 7.32 -9.25
CA SER A 225 21.10 7.86 -10.41
C SER A 225 22.50 7.26 -10.55
N ASP A 226 22.99 6.58 -9.51
CA ASP A 226 24.27 5.89 -9.45
C ASP A 226 24.22 4.45 -10.00
N VAL A 227 23.01 3.94 -10.32
CA VAL A 227 22.80 2.66 -10.99
C VAL A 227 22.75 2.93 -12.49
N LYS A 228 23.90 2.76 -13.17
CA LYS A 228 23.91 2.65 -14.62
C LYS A 228 22.88 1.58 -15.02
N ILE A 229 22.07 1.87 -16.02
CA ILE A 229 20.91 1.06 -16.52
C ILE A 229 21.29 -0.41 -16.83
N ASN A 230 22.58 -0.77 -16.80
CA ASN A 230 23.10 -2.12 -17.02
C ASN A 230 23.45 -2.93 -15.75
N SER A 231 23.09 -2.51 -14.54
CA SER A 231 23.37 -3.30 -13.33
C SER A 231 22.11 -3.70 -12.56
N THR A 232 21.94 -5.01 -12.33
CA THR A 232 21.18 -5.54 -11.19
C THR A 232 21.66 -4.85 -9.92
N MET A 233 20.73 -4.33 -9.11
CA MET A 233 21.11 -3.60 -7.90
C MET A 233 21.85 -4.52 -6.93
N PRO A 234 23.01 -4.08 -6.41
CA PRO A 234 23.69 -4.81 -5.36
C PRO A 234 22.87 -4.71 -4.06
N ALA A 235 22.67 -5.84 -3.39
CA ALA A 235 21.94 -5.94 -2.12
C ALA A 235 22.68 -5.25 -0.95
N ILE A 236 23.92 -4.79 -1.17
CA ILE A 236 24.82 -4.22 -0.15
C ILE A 236 25.54 -3.03 -0.76
N SER A 237 25.65 -1.92 -0.02
CA SER A 237 26.45 -0.78 -0.44
C SER A 237 27.92 -1.20 -0.57
N ARG A 238 28.55 -0.87 -1.69
CA ARG A 238 30.02 -0.88 -1.75
C ARG A 238 30.46 0.29 -0.88
N ALA A 239 31.11 -0.01 0.25
CA ALA A 239 31.57 1.01 1.19
C ALA A 239 32.46 2.04 0.47
N ALA A 240 31.88 3.21 0.15
CA ALA A 240 32.65 4.41 -0.09
C ALA A 240 32.81 5.09 1.27
N SER A 241 34.06 5.26 1.67
CA SER A 241 34.47 5.86 2.94
C SER A 241 33.82 7.23 3.17
N GLY A 242 33.12 7.36 4.30
CA GLY A 242 32.82 8.66 4.92
C GLY A 242 31.36 9.09 4.84
N GLY A 243 30.55 8.62 5.81
CA GLY A 243 29.21 9.16 6.07
C GLY A 243 28.48 8.32 7.10
N GLN A 244 28.48 8.75 8.36
CA GLN A 244 27.64 8.15 9.40
C GLN A 244 26.20 8.67 9.24
N SER A 245 25.27 7.81 8.87
CA SER A 245 23.83 7.99 9.14
C SER A 245 23.40 6.94 10.16
N GLY A 246 22.82 7.41 11.28
CA GLY A 246 22.36 6.54 12.36
C GLY A 246 21.18 5.66 11.94
N PRO A 247 20.98 4.49 12.59
CA PRO A 247 19.95 3.55 12.19
C PRO A 247 18.55 4.10 12.46
N LEU A 248 17.69 4.09 11.43
CA LEU A 248 16.25 4.05 11.64
C LEU A 248 15.94 2.71 12.31
N SER A 249 15.26 2.75 13.46
CA SER A 249 14.90 1.55 14.23
C SER A 249 14.21 0.49 13.35
N ASP A 250 14.59 -0.78 13.51
CA ASP A 250 14.22 -1.96 12.73
C ASP A 250 12.72 -2.25 12.56
N ALA A 251 11.83 -1.45 13.16
CA ALA A 251 10.39 -1.71 13.23
C ALA A 251 9.57 -1.27 12.00
N ALA A 252 10.18 -0.67 10.96
CA ALA A 252 9.41 -0.06 9.86
C ALA A 252 9.69 -0.62 8.45
N ILE A 253 10.65 -1.55 8.31
CA ILE A 253 10.99 -2.14 7.00
C ILE A 253 10.52 -3.58 6.99
N VAL A 254 9.24 -3.79 6.70
CA VAL A 254 8.77 -5.11 6.29
C VAL A 254 9.53 -5.48 5.02
N SER A 255 10.08 -6.69 4.95
CA SER A 255 10.70 -7.21 3.72
C SER A 255 9.64 -7.30 2.62
N VAL A 256 9.57 -6.27 1.79
CA VAL A 256 8.68 -6.17 0.63
C VAL A 256 9.46 -6.62 -0.61
N ILE A 257 9.07 -7.73 -1.21
CA ILE A 257 9.54 -8.11 -2.54
C ILE A 257 8.61 -7.42 -3.54
N THR A 258 9.17 -6.47 -4.30
CA THR A 258 8.43 -5.77 -5.34
C THR A 258 8.63 -6.48 -6.68
N VAL A 259 7.54 -6.93 -7.28
CA VAL A 259 7.53 -7.50 -8.63
C VAL A 259 6.81 -6.54 -9.56
N PHE A 260 7.49 -6.09 -10.61
CA PHE A 260 6.88 -5.27 -11.66
C PHE A 260 6.46 -6.19 -12.81
N PHE A 261 5.16 -6.30 -13.02
CA PHE A 261 4.63 -6.81 -14.28
C PHE A 261 4.55 -5.62 -15.22
N VAL A 262 5.70 -5.37 -15.86
CA VAL A 262 5.80 -4.46 -16.98
C VAL A 262 5.27 -5.25 -18.14
#